data_AF-A0A2I0NJ85-F1
#
_entry.id   AF-A0A2I0NJ85-F1
#
_cell.length_a   1.000
_cell.length_b   1.000
_cell.length_c   1.000
_cell.angle_alpha   90.00
_cell.angle_beta   90.00
_cell.angle_gamma   90.00
#
_symmetry.space_group_name_H-M   'P 1'
#
loop_
_entity.id
_entity.type
_entity.pdbx_description
1 polymer ?
#
loop_
_entity_poly.entity_id
_entity_poly.type
_entity_poly.pdbx_seq_one_letter_code
_entity_poly.pdbx_strand_id
1 'polypeptide(L)'
;MIEKRLNLVILVLAIFLLFSPIVSARTDYAAKESRNCPYCHASDGPPQLNERGAYYGMNDHSLEGFTPSPASTLEPEPEEEHEIGVHMNVWDVGSLMFIFLLLMLVFIYVIRL
;
A
#
# COMPACT_ATOMS: atom_id res chain seq x y z
N MET A 1 -22.83 -10.90 -35.77
CA MET A 1 -22.35 -11.85 -34.72
C MET A 1 -20.89 -11.65 -34.35
N ILE A 2 -20.00 -11.35 -35.31
CA ILE A 2 -18.56 -11.11 -35.09
C ILE A 2 -18.28 -9.90 -34.20
N GLU A 3 -18.97 -8.77 -34.41
CA GLU A 3 -18.80 -7.55 -33.60
C GLU A 3 -19.14 -7.76 -32.12
N LYS A 4 -20.22 -8.52 -31.83
CA LYS A 4 -20.58 -8.88 -30.44
C LYS A 4 -19.50 -9.74 -29.77
N ARG A 5 -18.84 -10.62 -30.52
CA ARG A 5 -17.73 -11.44 -30.00
C ARG A 5 -16.46 -10.61 -29.81
N LEU A 6 -16.20 -9.65 -30.69
CA LEU A 6 -15.06 -8.74 -30.56
C LEU A 6 -15.20 -7.84 -29.33
N ASN A 7 -16.37 -7.26 -29.12
CA ASN A 7 -16.66 -6.44 -27.93
C ASN A 7 -16.55 -7.26 -26.63
N LEU A 8 -16.99 -8.53 -26.66
CA LEU A 8 -16.86 -9.44 -25.52
C LEU A 8 -15.38 -9.75 -25.21
N VAL A 9 -14.56 -9.99 -26.23
CA VAL A 9 -13.12 -10.22 -26.08
C VAL A 9 -12.42 -8.98 -25.52
N ILE A 10 -12.75 -7.78 -26.03
CA ILE A 10 -12.20 -6.51 -25.53
C ILE A 10 -12.60 -6.28 -24.07
N LEU A 11 -13.85 -6.56 -23.71
CA LEU A 11 -14.34 -6.42 -22.35
C LEU A 11 -13.61 -7.36 -21.38
N VAL A 12 -13.45 -8.63 -21.76
CA VAL A 12 -12.73 -9.62 -20.95
C VAL A 12 -11.26 -9.22 -20.79
N LEU A 13 -10.62 -8.72 -21.84
CA LEU A 13 -9.24 -8.25 -21.78
C LEU A 13 -9.09 -7.00 -20.88
N ALA A 14 -10.03 -6.06 -20.96
CA ALA A 14 -10.04 -4.87 -20.11
C ALA A 14 -10.23 -5.24 -18.63
N ILE A 15 -11.13 -6.18 -18.33
CA ILE A 15 -11.32 -6.70 -16.98
C ILE A 15 -10.04 -7.38 -16.48
N PHE A 16 -9.41 -8.21 -17.31
CA PHE A 16 -8.16 -8.89 -16.95
C PHE A 16 -7.02 -7.92 -16.64
N LEU A 17 -6.92 -6.81 -17.40
CA LEU A 17 -5.94 -5.75 -17.15
C LEU A 17 -6.22 -4.98 -15.85
N LEU A 18 -7.47 -4.82 -15.44
CA LEU A 18 -7.83 -4.19 -14.16
C LEU A 18 -7.45 -5.04 -12.94
N PHE A 19 -7.39 -6.37 -13.11
CA PHE A 19 -6.95 -7.30 -12.06
C PHE A 19 -5.45 -7.63 -12.15
N SER A 20 -4.72 -7.03 -13.08
CA SER A 20 -3.26 -7.18 -13.11
C SER A 20 -2.68 -6.54 -11.83
N PRO A 21 -1.84 -7.25 -11.05
CA PRO A 21 -1.23 -6.67 -9.87
C PRO A 21 -0.37 -5.49 -10.30
N ILE A 22 -0.85 -4.28 -10.03
CA ILE A 22 -0.08 -3.06 -10.22
C ILE A 22 0.99 -3.09 -9.12
N VAL A 23 2.25 -3.10 -9.55
CA VAL A 23 3.46 -3.06 -8.72
C VAL A 23 3.22 -2.28 -7.42
N SER A 24 3.53 -2.93 -6.29
CA SER A 24 3.57 -2.29 -4.98
C SER A 24 4.41 -1.01 -5.09
N ALA A 25 3.78 0.14 -4.82
CA ALA A 25 4.47 1.44 -4.80
C ALA A 25 5.45 1.58 -3.62
N ARG A 26 5.57 0.53 -2.79
CA ARG A 26 6.54 0.47 -1.70
C ARG A 26 7.91 0.19 -2.33
N THR A 27 8.83 1.14 -2.18
CA THR A 27 10.22 0.94 -2.55
C THR A 27 10.81 -0.25 -1.79
N ASP A 28 11.79 -0.94 -2.37
CA ASP A 28 12.38 -2.15 -1.79
C ASP A 28 12.89 -1.93 -0.35
N TYR A 29 13.43 -0.74 -0.06
CA TYR A 29 13.86 -0.37 1.29
C TYR A 29 12.70 -0.20 2.27
N ALA A 30 11.54 0.29 1.82
CA ALA A 30 10.37 0.45 2.67
C ALA A 30 9.70 -0.91 2.95
N ALA A 31 9.84 -1.87 2.04
CA ALA A 31 9.46 -3.27 2.26
C ALA A 31 10.43 -3.98 3.22
N LYS A 32 11.74 -3.79 3.04
CA LYS A 32 12.81 -4.35 3.88
C LYS A 32 12.59 -4.06 5.36
N GLU A 33 12.34 -2.79 5.70
CA GLU A 33 12.27 -2.42 7.12
C GLU A 33 10.92 -2.73 7.76
N SER A 34 9.84 -2.78 6.97
CA SER A 34 8.50 -3.14 7.46
C SER A 34 8.10 -2.46 8.77
N ARG A 35 8.47 -1.18 8.95
CA ARG A 35 8.12 -0.38 10.13
C ARG A 35 7.01 0.63 9.81
N ASN A 36 6.30 1.06 10.86
CA ASN A 36 5.26 2.10 10.75
C ASN A 36 5.86 3.46 10.40
N CYS A 37 5.07 4.35 9.79
CA CYS A 37 5.51 5.68 9.38
C CYS A 37 6.27 6.48 10.47
N PRO A 38 5.82 6.51 11.75
CA PRO A 38 6.51 7.27 12.81
C PRO A 38 7.94 6.78 13.09
N TYR A 39 8.26 5.55 12.69
CA TYR A 39 9.60 4.99 12.88
C TYR A 39 10.68 5.81 12.16
N CYS A 40 10.39 6.33 10.96
CA CYS A 40 11.31 7.17 10.18
C CYS A 40 10.82 8.62 9.98
N HIS A 41 9.54 8.90 10.19
CA HIS A 41 8.96 10.22 10.00
C HIS A 41 8.68 10.92 11.32
N ALA A 42 8.83 12.24 11.34
CA ALA A 42 8.39 13.05 12.47
C ALA A 42 6.85 13.08 12.56
N SER A 43 6.34 13.35 13.76
CA SER A 43 4.92 13.49 14.09
C SER A 43 4.19 14.52 13.23
N ASP A 44 4.93 15.50 12.74
CA ASP A 44 4.50 16.62 11.91
C ASP A 44 4.03 16.19 10.51
N GLY A 45 4.30 14.93 10.16
CA GLY A 45 3.90 14.29 8.92
C GLY A 45 4.99 14.32 7.83
N PRO A 46 4.86 13.48 6.80
CA PRO A 46 5.78 13.53 5.66
C PRO A 46 5.71 14.91 4.98
N PRO A 47 6.85 15.48 4.53
CA PRO A 47 8.13 14.81 4.28
C PRO A 47 9.14 14.85 5.44
N GLN A 48 8.78 15.34 6.64
CA GLN A 48 9.76 15.47 7.72
C GLN A 48 10.24 14.10 8.20
N LEU A 49 11.57 13.93 8.26
CA LEU A 49 12.23 12.75 8.81
C LEU A 49 12.62 13.02 10.27
N ASN A 50 12.49 12.00 11.11
CA ASN A 50 13.11 12.03 12.43
C ASN A 50 14.62 11.74 12.31
N GLU A 51 15.35 11.78 13.44
CA GLU A 51 16.81 11.53 13.44
C GLU A 51 17.18 10.18 12.81
N ARG A 52 16.38 9.13 13.10
CA ARG A 52 16.56 7.80 12.53
C ARG A 52 16.37 7.79 11.02
N GLY A 53 15.28 8.39 10.52
CA GLY A 53 14.98 8.48 9.10
C GLY A 53 16.02 9.29 8.33
N ALA A 54 16.51 10.38 8.92
CA ALA A 54 17.59 11.18 8.35
C ALA A 54 18.90 10.38 8.26
N TYR A 55 19.29 9.67 9.32
CA TYR A 55 20.45 8.78 9.31
C TYR A 55 20.31 7.70 8.24
N TYR A 56 19.17 7.04 8.17
CA TYR A 56 18.89 5.98 7.20
C TYR A 56 19.07 6.43 5.75
N GLY A 57 18.53 7.60 5.40
CA GLY A 57 18.68 8.17 4.05
C GLY A 57 20.10 8.59 3.70
N MET A 58 20.94 8.89 4.70
CA MET A 58 22.34 9.28 4.52
C MET A 58 23.32 8.10 4.52
N ASN A 59 22.91 6.92 5.01
CA ASN A 59 23.76 5.75 5.21
C ASN A 59 23.27 4.55 4.38
N ASP A 60 23.12 4.74 3.06
CA ASP A 60 22.73 3.67 2.11
C ASP A 60 21.48 2.87 2.51
N HIS A 61 20.50 3.52 3.15
CA HIS A 61 19.30 2.84 3.66
C HIS A 61 19.67 1.71 4.64
N SER A 62 20.61 2.01 5.54
CA SER A 62 21.04 1.15 6.65
C SER A 62 20.92 1.89 7.98
N LEU A 63 20.57 1.15 9.04
CA LEU A 63 20.61 1.60 10.43
C LEU A 63 21.84 1.07 11.18
N GLU A 64 22.78 0.45 10.47
CA GLU A 64 24.01 -0.07 11.05
C GLU A 64 24.85 1.07 11.64
N GLY A 65 25.19 0.99 12.93
CA GLY A 65 25.94 2.03 13.63
C GLY A 65 25.11 3.25 14.06
N PHE A 66 23.79 3.24 13.85
CA PHE A 66 22.92 4.29 14.37
C PHE A 66 22.83 4.23 15.90
N THR A 67 23.24 5.30 16.56
CA THR A 67 23.04 5.49 18.00
C THR A 67 22.04 6.62 18.22
N PRO A 68 20.87 6.35 18.81
CA PRO A 68 19.88 7.39 19.06
C PRO A 68 20.44 8.44 20.04
N SER A 69 20.12 9.71 19.79
CA SER A 69 20.38 10.76 20.76
C SER A 69 19.55 10.53 22.03
N PRO A 70 20.03 10.92 23.23
CA PRO A 70 19.23 10.86 24.45
C PRO A 70 17.87 11.57 24.31
N ALA A 71 17.79 12.60 23.45
CA ALA A 71 16.55 13.32 23.15
C ALA A 71 15.57 12.53 22.27
N SER A 72 16.05 11.60 21.43
CA SER A 72 15.22 10.77 20.55
C SER A 72 14.70 9.50 21.22
N THR A 73 15.17 9.20 22.44
CA THR A 73 14.87 7.97 23.19
C THR A 73 13.56 8.06 23.98
N LEU A 74 12.86 9.20 23.94
CA LEU A 74 11.57 9.38 24.61
C LEU A 74 10.43 8.60 23.92
N GLU A 75 10.66 8.11 22.71
CA GLU A 75 9.72 7.23 22.03
C GLU A 75 10.08 5.78 22.39
N PRO A 76 9.20 5.07 23.13
CA PRO A 76 9.50 3.71 23.59
C PRO A 76 9.79 2.81 22.40
N GLU A 77 10.91 2.10 22.47
CA GLU A 77 11.21 1.03 21.52
C GLU A 77 10.04 0.03 21.55
N PRO A 78 9.45 -0.34 20.40
CA PRO A 78 8.33 -1.28 20.39
C PRO A 78 8.83 -2.63 20.90
N GLU A 79 8.46 -2.97 22.14
CA GLU A 79 8.88 -4.18 22.86
C GLU A 79 8.34 -5.48 22.23
N GLU A 80 7.34 -5.37 21.35
CA GLU A 80 6.87 -6.47 20.50
C GLU A 80 6.99 -6.08 19.03
N GLU A 81 7.46 -7.03 18.21
CA GLU A 81 7.13 -7.06 16.78
C GLU A 81 5.61 -7.19 16.66
N HIS A 82 4.91 -6.07 16.76
CA HIS A 82 3.55 -6.00 16.31
C HIS A 82 3.60 -6.28 14.82
N GLU A 83 3.20 -7.50 14.42
CA GLU A 83 2.80 -7.78 13.06
C GLU A 83 1.90 -6.62 12.68
N ILE A 84 2.39 -5.73 11.81
CA ILE A 84 1.61 -4.63 11.28
C ILE A 84 0.53 -5.34 10.49
N GLY A 85 -0.57 -5.66 11.17
CA GLY A 85 -1.68 -6.41 10.64
C GLY A 85 -2.07 -5.66 9.41
N VAL A 86 -1.80 -6.30 8.26
CA VAL A 86 -1.80 -5.73 6.91
C VAL A 86 -2.71 -4.52 6.91
N HIS A 87 -2.14 -3.32 7.09
CA HIS A 87 -2.91 -2.09 7.08
C HIS A 87 -3.57 -2.15 5.71
N MET A 88 -4.88 -2.46 5.67
CA MET A 88 -5.56 -2.84 4.43
C MET A 88 -5.12 -1.83 3.41
N ASN A 89 -4.38 -2.31 2.41
CA ASN A 89 -3.71 -1.37 1.54
C ASN A 89 -4.85 -0.55 0.90
N VAL A 90 -4.64 0.75 0.66
CA VAL A 90 -5.73 1.63 0.15
C VAL A 90 -6.40 1.03 -1.10
N TRP A 91 -5.67 0.14 -1.79
CA TRP A 91 -6.09 -0.68 -2.91
C TRP A 91 -7.10 -1.79 -2.55
N ASP A 92 -6.99 -2.46 -1.40
CA ASP A 92 -7.89 -3.54 -0.96
C ASP A 92 -9.32 -3.01 -0.74
N VAL A 93 -9.43 -1.81 -0.15
CA VAL A 93 -10.71 -1.13 0.06
C VAL A 93 -11.29 -0.64 -1.27
N GLY A 94 -10.44 -0.12 -2.15
CA GLY A 94 -10.83 0.32 -3.49
C GLY A 94 -11.36 -0.83 -4.36
N SER A 95 -10.66 -1.97 -4.35
CA SER A 95 -11.07 -3.18 -5.08
C SER A 95 -12.37 -3.77 -4.51
N LEU A 96 -12.54 -3.79 -3.19
CA LEU A 96 -13.77 -4.26 -2.56
C LEU A 96 -14.98 -3.39 -2.99
N MET A 97 -14.83 -2.06 -3.00
CA MET A 97 -15.87 -1.13 -3.45
C MET A 97 -16.19 -1.30 -4.94
N PHE A 98 -15.18 -1.53 -5.77
CA PHE A 98 -15.36 -1.77 -7.19
C PHE A 98 -16.13 -3.08 -7.47
N ILE A 99 -15.81 -4.16 -6.75
CA ILE A 99 -16.54 -5.43 -6.84
C ILE A 99 -18.01 -5.23 -6.44
N PHE A 100 -18.27 -4.50 -5.36
CA PHE A 100 -19.64 -4.19 -4.93
C PHE A 100 -20.43 -3.43 -6.00
N LEU A 101 -19.81 -2.43 -6.65
CA LEU A 101 -20.44 -1.69 -7.75
C LEU A 101 -20.76 -2.58 -8.95
N LEU A 102 -19.84 -3.46 -9.34
CA LEU A 102 -20.08 -4.41 -10.44
C LEU A 102 -21.23 -5.37 -10.12
N LEU A 103 -21.27 -5.92 -8.90
CA LEU A 103 -22.37 -6.79 -8.47
C LEU A 103 -23.72 -6.06 -8.49
N MET A 104 -23.76 -4.81 -8.06
CA MET A 104 -24.97 -3.99 -8.11
C MET A 104 -25.45 -3.77 -9.55
N LEU A 105 -24.54 -3.47 -10.49
CA LEU A 105 -24.87 -3.30 -11.89
C LEU A 105 -25.39 -4.59 -12.54
N VAL A 106 -24.78 -5.73 -12.22
CA VAL A 106 -25.24 -7.06 -12.68
C VAL A 106 -26.63 -7.36 -12.13
N PHE A 107 -26.89 -7.09 -10.86
CA PHE A 107 -28.20 -7.28 -10.24
C PHE A 107 -29.28 -6.44 -10.93
N ILE A 108 -29.01 -5.16 -11.20
CA ILE A 108 -29.92 -4.27 -11.93
C ILE A 108 -30.17 -4.79 -13.34
N TYR A 109 -29.13 -5.27 -14.03
CA TYR A 109 -29.25 -5.83 -15.38
C TYR A 109 -30.14 -7.08 -15.41
N VAL A 110 -29.99 -7.98 -14.45
CA VAL A 110 -30.79 -9.20 -14.34
C VAL A 110 -32.27 -8.90 -14.04
N ILE A 111 -32.56 -7.92 -13.17
CA ILE A 111 -33.95 -7.52 -12.88
C ILE A 111 -34.62 -6.83 -14.08
N ARG A 112 -33.84 -6.15 -14.92
CA ARG A 112 -34.37 -5.46 -16.11
C ARG A 112 -34.50 -6.34 -17.35
N LEU A 113 -34.07 -7.60 -17.30
CA LEU A 113 -34.19 -8.59 -18.37
C LEU A 113 -35.47 -9.42 -18.21
#